data_AF-A0A7N0TSM3-F1
#
_entry.id   AF-A0A7N0TSM3-F1
#
_cell.length_a   1.000
_cell.length_b   1.000
_cell.length_c   1.000
_cell.angle_alpha   90.00
_cell.angle_beta   90.00
_cell.angle_gamma   90.00
#
_symmetry.space_group_name_H-M   'P 1'
#
loop_
_entity.id
_entity.type
_entity.pdbx_description
1 polymer ?
#
loop_
_entity_poly.entity_id
_entity_poly.type
_entity_poly.pdbx_seq_one_letter_code
_entity_poly.pdbx_strand_id
1 'polypeptide(L)'
;SAVKTIVWNYFETVPILDLKKARCVYCKCLLRVDLMDETSHLHAHVKSSLKKKNQVNKVKSQAFDQQRLKKKLVSMIIVHENPLSIVDHVGFKNYSSSLRS
;
A
#
# COMPACT_ATOMS: atom_id res chain seq x y z
N SER A 1 23.67 -24.87 -14.68
CA SER A 1 22.25 -25.03 -14.31
C SER A 1 21.98 -24.26 -13.03
N ALA A 2 21.18 -23.19 -13.11
CA ALA A 2 20.99 -22.26 -12.00
C ALA A 2 20.18 -22.89 -10.87
N VAL A 3 20.77 -22.99 -9.68
CA VAL A 3 20.05 -23.33 -8.45
C VAL A 3 19.07 -22.19 -8.19
N LYS A 4 17.81 -22.40 -8.57
CA LYS A 4 16.71 -21.51 -8.20
C LYS A 4 16.44 -21.74 -6.72
N THR A 5 17.22 -21.08 -5.86
CA THR A 5 17.15 -21.23 -4.40
C THR A 5 15.71 -21.01 -3.94
N ILE A 6 15.22 -21.84 -3.00
CA ILE A 6 13.85 -21.82 -2.40
C ILE A 6 13.37 -20.40 -2.05
N VAL A 7 14.31 -19.51 -1.73
CA VAL A 7 14.11 -18.08 -1.45
C VAL A 7 13.30 -17.39 -2.55
N TRP A 8 13.51 -17.72 -3.83
CA TRP A 8 12.78 -17.09 -4.96
C TRP A 8 11.28 -17.40 -5.00
N ASN A 9 10.81 -18.46 -4.32
CA ASN A 9 9.37 -18.74 -4.21
C ASN A 9 8.61 -17.65 -3.43
N TYR A 10 9.33 -16.81 -2.69
CA TYR A 10 8.76 -15.73 -1.90
C TYR A 10 8.79 -14.37 -2.63
N PHE A 11 9.27 -14.34 -3.89
CA PHE A 11 9.46 -13.12 -4.66
C PHE A 11 8.92 -13.19 -6.10
N GLU A 12 8.26 -12.11 -6.54
CA GLU A 12 7.91 -11.83 -7.93
C GLU A 12 9.02 -10.97 -8.55
N THR A 13 9.53 -11.32 -9.74
CA THR A 13 10.49 -10.45 -10.45
C THR A 13 9.76 -9.31 -11.14
N VAL A 14 10.19 -8.07 -10.92
CA VAL A 14 9.60 -6.89 -11.54
C VAL A 14 10.64 -6.22 -12.44
N PRO A 15 10.44 -6.17 -13.76
CA PRO A 15 11.30 -5.40 -14.65
C PRO A 15 11.01 -3.91 -14.46
N ILE A 16 11.97 -3.14 -13.95
CA ILE A 16 11.88 -1.69 -13.84
C ILE A 16 13.15 -1.12 -14.43
N LEU A 17 13.05 -0.44 -15.58
CA LEU A 17 14.08 0.44 -16.16
C LEU A 17 15.51 -0.12 -15.98
N ASP A 18 15.79 -1.26 -16.62
CA ASP A 18 17.09 -1.97 -16.62
C ASP A 18 17.60 -2.55 -15.28
N LEU A 19 16.83 -2.46 -14.19
CA LEU A 19 17.19 -3.11 -12.92
C LEU A 19 16.30 -4.32 -12.64
N LYS A 20 16.91 -5.49 -12.45
CA LYS A 20 16.23 -6.69 -11.93
C LYS A 20 15.89 -6.46 -10.46
N LYS A 21 14.61 -6.28 -10.15
CA LYS A 21 14.11 -6.15 -8.77
C LYS A 21 13.25 -7.35 -8.39
N ALA A 22 13.33 -7.74 -7.12
CA ALA A 22 12.49 -8.78 -6.53
C ALA A 22 11.44 -8.13 -5.63
N ARG A 23 10.16 -8.39 -5.87
CA ARG A 23 9.05 -7.96 -5.04
C ARG A 23 8.67 -9.11 -4.10
N CYS A 24 8.71 -8.88 -2.80
CA CYS A 24 8.22 -9.91 -1.86
C CYS A 24 6.70 -10.08 -2.02
N VAL A 25 6.24 -11.34 -2.15
CA VAL A 25 4.80 -11.65 -2.29
C VAL A 25 4.02 -11.22 -1.05
N TYR A 26 4.64 -11.27 0.13
CA TYR A 26 3.98 -11.07 1.42
C TYR A 26 3.91 -9.61 1.88
N CYS A 27 5.02 -8.86 1.77
CA CYS A 27 5.06 -7.46 2.22
C CYS A 27 4.99 -6.44 1.07
N LYS A 28 5.06 -6.91 -0.18
CA LYS A 28 5.09 -6.11 -1.41
C LYS A 28 6.26 -5.12 -1.52
N CYS A 29 7.27 -5.22 -0.66
CA CYS A 29 8.51 -4.44 -0.77
C CYS A 29 9.31 -4.84 -2.02
N LEU A 30 9.89 -3.85 -2.70
CA LEU A 30 10.82 -4.02 -3.81
C LEU A 30 12.25 -4.06 -3.28
N LEU A 31 12.93 -5.17 -3.48
CA LEU A 31 14.34 -5.36 -3.16
C LEU A 31 15.16 -5.27 -4.45
N ARG A 32 16.30 -4.59 -4.37
CA ARG A 32 17.33 -4.68 -5.41
C ARG A 32 17.94 -6.08 -5.33
N VAL A 33 18.05 -6.74 -6.47
CA VAL A 33 18.72 -8.03 -6.58
C VAL A 33 20.04 -7.74 -7.26
N ASP A 34 21.10 -7.67 -6.49
CA ASP A 34 22.45 -7.65 -7.05
C ASP A 34 22.90 -9.10 -7.22
N LEU A 35 23.14 -9.50 -8.47
CA LEU A 35 23.43 -10.89 -8.88
C LEU A 35 24.75 -11.45 -8.30
N MET A 36 25.53 -10.62 -7.61
CA MET A 36 26.90 -10.94 -7.20
C MET A 36 27.09 -11.25 -5.72
N ASP A 37 26.14 -10.93 -4.85
CA ASP A 37 26.30 -11.20 -3.42
C ASP A 37 25.13 -12.03 -2.93
N GLU A 38 25.48 -13.08 -2.20
CA GLU A 38 24.60 -14.19 -1.90
C GLU A 38 23.24 -13.70 -1.37
N THR A 39 22.21 -14.49 -1.68
CA THR A 39 20.79 -14.29 -1.31
C THR A 39 20.52 -14.05 0.20
N SER A 40 21.54 -13.90 1.03
CA SER A 40 21.59 -13.45 2.42
C SER A 40 20.67 -12.26 2.72
N HIS A 41 20.64 -11.24 1.86
CA HIS A 41 19.78 -10.07 2.06
C HIS A 41 18.28 -10.39 1.81
N LEU A 42 17.97 -11.26 0.84
CA LEU A 42 16.62 -11.79 0.63
C LEU A 42 16.22 -12.76 1.76
N HIS A 43 17.13 -13.61 2.21
CA HIS A 43 16.87 -14.59 3.27
C HIS A 43 16.61 -13.90 4.63
N ALA A 44 17.39 -12.87 4.96
CA ALA A 44 17.14 -11.99 6.12
C ALA A 44 15.80 -11.26 5.98
N HIS A 45 15.44 -10.83 4.76
CA HIS A 45 14.14 -10.22 4.49
C HIS A 45 12.98 -11.20 4.68
N VAL A 46 13.06 -12.44 4.20
CA VAL A 46 12.01 -13.45 4.40
C VAL A 46 11.84 -13.74 5.89
N LYS A 47 12.95 -13.97 6.60
CA LYS A 47 12.94 -14.23 8.05
C LYS A 47 12.34 -13.08 8.86
N SER A 48 12.60 -11.83 8.48
CA SER A 48 12.03 -10.65 9.15
C SER A 48 10.60 -10.33 8.70
N SER A 49 10.23 -10.58 7.44
CA SER A 49 8.89 -10.36 6.92
C SER A 49 7.87 -11.33 7.51
N LEU A 50 8.26 -12.59 7.74
CA LEU A 50 7.42 -13.57 8.45
C LEU A 50 7.19 -13.16 9.92
N LYS A 51 8.17 -12.52 10.57
CA LYS A 51 8.03 -11.99 11.93
C LYS A 51 7.17 -10.72 12.02
N LYS A 52 7.15 -9.90 10.96
CA LYS A 52 6.33 -8.66 10.91
C LYS A 52 4.83 -8.90 10.75
N LYS A 53 4.35 -10.14 10.60
CA LYS A 53 2.91 -10.46 10.59
C LYS A 53 2.17 -9.95 11.83
N ASN A 54 2.85 -9.80 12.97
CA ASN A 54 2.27 -9.26 14.19
C ASN A 54 2.25 -7.71 14.27
N GLN A 55 2.78 -7.01 13.27
CA GLN A 55 2.74 -5.54 13.19
C GLN A 55 2.20 -5.00 11.85
N VAL A 56 1.68 -5.87 10.98
CA VAL A 56 0.92 -5.50 9.76
C VAL A 56 -0.60 -5.49 10.02
N ASN A 57 -1.01 -5.51 11.30
CA ASN A 57 -2.28 -4.91 11.73
C ASN A 57 -2.07 -3.49 12.27
N LYS A 58 -0.93 -2.84 11.96
CA LYS A 58 -0.95 -1.38 11.90
C LYS A 58 -1.73 -1.06 10.63
N VAL A 59 -3.05 -0.95 10.77
CA VAL A 59 -3.85 0.01 10.01
C VAL A 59 -2.90 1.19 9.85
N LYS A 60 -2.32 1.38 8.66
CA LYS A 60 -1.73 2.67 8.35
C LYS A 60 -2.90 3.57 8.66
N SER A 61 -2.82 4.38 9.73
CA SER A 61 -3.73 5.48 9.87
C SER A 61 -3.57 6.15 8.52
N GLN A 62 -4.57 6.00 7.66
CA GLN A 62 -4.61 6.72 6.41
C GLN A 62 -4.61 8.13 6.94
N ALA A 63 -3.42 8.76 6.95
CA ALA A 63 -3.25 10.09 7.49
C ALA A 63 -4.39 10.86 6.85
N PHE A 64 -5.29 11.39 7.69
CA PHE A 64 -6.59 11.85 7.24
C PHE A 64 -6.32 12.96 6.22
N ASP A 65 -6.28 12.57 4.95
CA ASP A 65 -5.79 13.40 3.88
C ASP A 65 -6.97 14.27 3.47
N GLN A 66 -7.09 15.35 4.23
CA GLN A 66 -8.12 16.36 4.03
C GLN A 66 -8.13 16.85 2.58
N GLN A 67 -6.98 16.91 1.90
CA GLN A 67 -6.92 17.35 0.50
C GLN A 67 -7.54 16.31 -0.43
N ARG A 68 -7.27 15.02 -0.22
CA ARG A 68 -7.87 13.94 -1.01
C ARG A 68 -9.39 13.86 -0.82
N LEU A 69 -9.87 14.04 0.41
CA LEU A 69 -11.31 14.05 0.71
C LEU A 69 -12.00 15.29 0.13
N LYS A 70 -11.38 16.47 0.25
CA LYS A 70 -11.88 17.70 -0.38
C LYS A 70 -12.01 17.55 -1.90
N LYS A 71 -11.00 16.98 -2.57
CA LYS A 71 -11.06 16.72 -4.02
C LYS A 71 -12.22 15.79 -4.41
N LYS A 72 -12.43 14.71 -3.66
CA LYS A 72 -13.55 13.78 -3.90
C LYS A 72 -14.91 14.45 -3.70
N LEU A 73 -15.04 15.26 -2.64
CA LEU A 73 -16.28 16.00 -2.35
C LEU A 73 -16.59 17.02 -3.45
N VAL A 74 -15.60 17.81 -3.88
CA VAL A 74 -15.75 18.77 -4.98
C VAL A 74 -16.14 18.06 -6.27
N SER A 75 -15.53 16.91 -6.58
CA SER A 75 -15.92 16.12 -7.75
C SER A 75 -17.37 15.66 -7.68
N MET A 76 -17.86 15.26 -6.50
CA MET A 76 -19.26 14.86 -6.32
C MET A 76 -20.22 16.04 -6.53
N ILE A 77 -19.86 17.21 -6.02
CA ILE A 77 -20.63 18.45 -6.20
C ILE A 77 -20.73 18.81 -7.68
N ILE A 78 -19.62 18.76 -8.42
CA ILE A 78 -19.58 19.10 -9.84
C ILE A 78 -20.37 18.10 -10.68
N VAL A 79 -20.16 16.79 -10.47
CA VAL A 79 -20.77 15.73 -11.29
C VAL A 79 -22.28 15.63 -11.08
N HIS A 80 -22.77 15.93 -9.88
CA HIS A 80 -24.18 15.77 -9.52
C HIS A 80 -24.91 17.10 -9.28
N GLU A 81 -24.28 18.24 -9.61
CA GLU A 81 -24.83 19.59 -9.44
C GLU A 81 -25.41 19.84 -8.03
N ASN A 82 -24.80 19.22 -7.01
CA ASN A 82 -25.28 19.39 -5.64
C ASN A 82 -25.02 20.83 -5.16
N PRO A 83 -25.93 21.42 -4.39
CA PRO A 83 -25.71 22.75 -3.84
C PRO A 83 -24.52 22.73 -2.88
N LEU A 84 -23.73 23.81 -2.86
CA LEU A 84 -22.58 23.93 -1.95
C LEU A 84 -22.96 23.81 -0.47
N SER A 85 -24.22 24.10 -0.13
CA SER A 85 -24.80 23.96 1.21
C SER A 85 -25.02 22.50 1.66
N ILE A 86 -24.80 21.50 0.79
CA ILE A 86 -24.97 20.09 1.16
C ILE A 86 -24.12 19.67 2.35
N VAL A 87 -22.95 20.30 2.53
CA VAL A 87 -22.04 20.04 3.65
C VAL A 87 -22.59 20.53 4.99
N ASP A 88 -23.51 21.50 4.95
CA ASP A 88 -24.15 22.07 6.14
C ASP A 88 -25.38 21.26 6.56
N HIS A 89 -25.92 20.44 5.67
CA HIS A 89 -27.09 19.63 5.90
C HIS A 89 -26.88 18.62 7.05
N VAL A 90 -27.85 18.55 7.96
CA VAL A 90 -27.81 17.67 9.14
C VAL A 90 -27.61 16.20 8.75
N GLY A 91 -28.23 15.75 7.66
CA GLY A 91 -28.07 14.38 7.16
C GLY A 91 -26.64 14.07 6.71
N PHE A 92 -25.97 15.02 6.07
CA PHE A 92 -24.58 14.85 5.63
C PHE A 92 -23.61 14.84 6.81
N LYS A 93 -23.86 15.67 7.83
CA LYS A 93 -23.11 15.70 9.09
C LYS A 93 -23.25 14.39 9.86
N ASN A 94 -24.46 13.88 10.01
CA ASN A 94 -24.72 12.61 10.69
C ASN A 94 -24.05 11.44 9.98
N TYR A 95 -24.23 11.34 8.66
CA TYR A 95 -23.57 10.33 7.83
C TYR A 95 -22.04 10.36 7.99
N SER A 96 -21.43 11.55 7.91
CA SER A 96 -19.98 11.71 8.04
C SER A 96 -19.46 11.34 9.44
N SER A 97 -20.27 11.56 10.48
CA SER A 97 -19.94 11.18 11.86
C SER A 97 -19.99 9.66 12.05
N SER A 98 -20.96 8.97 11.45
CA SER A 98 -21.05 7.50 11.49
C SER A 98 -19.87 6.80 10.81
N LEU A 99 -19.24 7.42 9.80
CA LEU A 99 -18.06 6.87 9.13
C LEU A 99 -16.77 6.96 9.95
N ARG A 100 -16.75 7.75 11.04
CA ARG A 100 -15.60 7.87 11.94
C ARG A 100 -15.70 6.99 13.20
N SER A 101 -16.82 6.29 13.38
CA SER A 101 -17.05 5.35 14.49
C SER A 101 -16.66 3.93 14.10
#